data_AF-A0A401TYC5-F1
#
_entry.id   AF-A0A401TYC5-F1
#
_cell.length_a   1.000
_cell.length_b   1.000
_cell.length_c   1.000
_cell.angle_alpha   90.00
_cell.angle_beta   90.00
_cell.angle_gamma   90.00
#
_symmetry.space_group_name_H-M   'P 1'
#
loop_
_entity.id
_entity.type
_entity.pdbx_description
1 polymer ?
#
loop_
_entity_poly.entity_id
_entity_poly.type
_entity_poly.pdbx_seq_one_letter_code
_entity_poly.pdbx_strand_id
1 'polypeptide(L)'
;VESYIKERDARERRRTGRDVRSDAGTKLRRYVLGQEKRGNQEAAGAAPLASVQLHALKEDDLITWREGLPKDLKVTTKQRFVNDLKAALNAAWPRLSADRKKLNPTFLAIVKAGFKAERVDDDDHVSVARDNQILTDEEVGAILQAACEVDQEQGFDGDLYRIVVCLAATGARYAQVRRMRVGDVQVSARRLMVPGSYKG
;
A
#
# COMPACT_ATOMS: atom_id res chain seq x y z
N VAL A 1 -8.12 9.66 12.18
CA VAL A 1 -7.08 9.39 11.16
C VAL A 1 -5.74 9.04 11.78
N GLU A 2 -5.19 9.85 12.69
CA GLU A 2 -3.88 9.58 13.32
C GLU A 2 -3.78 8.22 14.03
N SER A 3 -4.83 7.80 14.74
CA SER A 3 -4.85 6.47 15.39
C SER A 3 -4.71 5.33 14.38
N TYR A 4 -5.35 5.44 13.20
CA TYR A 4 -5.21 4.47 12.12
C TYR A 4 -3.79 4.46 11.56
N ILE A 5 -3.16 5.63 11.39
CA ILE A 5 -1.76 5.75 10.97
C ILE A 5 -0.84 5.05 11.96
N LYS A 6 -1.00 5.32 13.26
CA LYS A 6 -0.20 4.68 14.32
C LYS A 6 -0.29 3.16 14.28
N GLU A 7 -1.47 2.60 14.05
CA GLU A 7 -1.67 1.16 13.93
C GLU A 7 -1.06 0.56 12.65
N ARG A 8 -1.09 1.31 11.54
CA ARG A 8 -0.44 0.90 10.28
C ARG A 8 1.08 0.94 10.42
N ASP A 9 1.63 2.00 11.00
CA ASP A 9 3.06 2.15 11.23
C ASP A 9 3.57 1.09 12.22
N ALA A 10 2.83 0.81 13.30
CA ALA A 10 3.18 -0.28 14.22
C ALA A 10 3.15 -1.67 13.56
N ARG A 11 2.22 -1.91 12.62
CA ARG A 11 2.23 -3.14 11.80
C ARG A 11 3.46 -3.21 10.90
N GLU A 12 3.82 -2.11 10.25
CA GLU A 12 4.99 -2.07 9.36
C GLU A 12 6.30 -2.24 10.14
N ARG A 13 6.40 -1.62 11.32
CA ARG A 13 7.51 -1.82 12.25
C ARG A 13 7.66 -3.26 12.69
N ARG A 14 6.56 -3.96 13.03
CA ARG A 14 6.60 -5.40 13.34
C ARG A 14 7.09 -6.25 12.16
N ARG A 15 6.82 -5.84 10.92
CA ARG A 15 7.21 -6.57 9.71
C ARG A 15 8.66 -6.34 9.30
N THR A 16 9.16 -5.12 9.50
CA THR A 16 10.50 -4.72 9.05
C THR A 16 11.56 -4.75 10.16
N GLY A 17 11.13 -4.76 11.42
CA GLY A 17 12.00 -4.62 12.59
C GLY A 17 12.56 -3.20 12.77
N ARG A 18 12.16 -2.24 11.93
CA ARG A 18 12.65 -0.85 11.92
C ARG A 18 11.50 0.12 12.08
N ASP A 19 11.78 1.32 12.59
CA ASP A 19 10.75 2.35 12.69
C ASP A 19 10.54 2.99 11.31
N VAL A 20 9.50 2.52 10.61
CA VAL A 20 9.19 2.90 9.23
C VAL A 20 7.74 3.33 9.14
N ARG A 21 7.49 4.45 8.43
CA ARG A 21 6.13 4.89 8.12
C ARG A 21 5.52 3.99 7.05
N SER A 22 4.28 3.60 7.29
CA SER A 22 3.47 2.93 6.29
C SER A 22 3.15 3.85 5.11
N ASP A 23 2.83 3.25 3.96
CA ASP A 23 2.33 3.96 2.78
C ASP A 23 1.12 4.86 3.15
N ALA A 24 0.17 4.29 3.90
CA ALA A 24 -1.01 4.98 4.42
C ALA A 24 -0.64 6.18 5.31
N GLY A 25 0.34 6.00 6.20
CA GLY A 25 0.82 7.05 7.09
C GLY A 25 1.43 8.23 6.35
N THR A 26 2.23 7.97 5.32
CA THR A 26 2.79 9.01 4.46
C THR A 26 1.71 9.77 3.70
N LYS A 27 0.74 9.06 3.13
CA LYS A 27 -0.29 9.64 2.26
C LYS A 27 -1.35 10.42 3.02
N LEU A 28 -1.87 9.87 4.12
CA LEU A 28 -2.89 10.54 4.92
C LEU A 28 -2.35 11.79 5.62
N ARG A 29 -1.05 11.85 5.93
CA ARG A 29 -0.42 13.09 6.38
C ARG A 29 -0.41 14.13 5.27
N ARG A 30 0.12 13.77 4.10
CA ARG A 30 0.22 14.71 2.98
C ARG A 30 -1.12 15.25 2.48
N TYR A 31 -2.16 14.42 2.41
CA TYR A 31 -3.43 14.77 1.76
C TYR A 31 -4.62 14.96 2.69
N VAL A 32 -4.47 14.74 4.00
CA VAL A 32 -5.54 14.95 4.98
C VAL A 32 -5.07 15.81 6.14
N LEU A 33 -4.10 15.34 6.92
CA LEU A 33 -3.71 15.98 8.18
C LEU A 33 -2.80 17.21 7.99
N GLY A 34 -2.18 17.33 6.82
CA GLY A 34 -1.06 18.23 6.61
C GLY A 34 0.26 17.64 7.12
N GLN A 35 1.35 18.22 6.63
CA GLN A 35 2.69 17.93 7.10
C GLN A 35 3.59 19.16 6.94
N GLU A 36 4.49 19.36 7.90
CA GLU A 36 5.55 20.35 7.76
C GLU A 36 6.59 19.91 6.73
N LYS A 37 7.42 20.85 6.27
CA LYS A 37 8.53 20.58 5.37
C LYS A 37 9.46 19.55 6.02
N ARG A 38 9.80 18.48 5.29
CA ARG A 38 10.67 17.42 5.80
C ARG A 38 11.62 16.93 4.71
N GLY A 39 12.91 17.21 4.88
CA GLY A 39 13.91 16.93 3.84
C GLY A 39 13.53 17.62 2.53
N ASN A 40 13.41 16.83 1.46
CA ASN A 40 13.00 17.31 0.13
C ASN A 40 11.47 17.38 -0.04
N GLN A 41 10.68 17.00 0.96
CA GLN A 41 9.22 17.10 0.87
C GLN A 41 8.76 18.48 1.30
N GLU A 42 8.01 19.13 0.42
CA GLU A 42 7.35 20.40 0.70
C GLU A 42 6.30 20.25 1.82
N ALA A 43 6.09 21.36 2.52
CA ALA A 43 4.99 21.47 3.47
C ALA A 43 3.66 21.33 2.73
N ALA A 44 2.70 20.64 3.34
CA ALA A 44 1.33 20.53 2.86
C ALA A 44 0.40 20.98 3.98
N GLY A 45 -0.51 21.90 3.69
CA GLY A 45 -1.58 22.27 4.61
C GLY A 45 -2.52 21.10 4.88
N ALA A 46 -3.17 21.12 6.04
CA ALA A 46 -4.26 20.19 6.31
C ALA A 46 -5.39 20.41 5.31
N ALA A 47 -6.01 19.33 4.84
CA ALA A 47 -7.19 19.43 4.00
C ALA A 47 -8.35 20.03 4.82
N PRO A 48 -9.27 20.81 4.22
CA PRO A 48 -10.45 21.32 4.91
C PRO A 48 -11.24 20.23 5.64
N LEU A 49 -11.30 19.03 5.03
CA LEU A 49 -11.92 17.84 5.61
C LEU A 49 -11.38 17.47 7.01
N ALA A 50 -10.11 17.75 7.32
CA ALA A 50 -9.54 17.45 8.63
C ALA A 50 -10.15 18.29 9.77
N SER A 51 -10.76 19.42 9.44
CA SER A 51 -11.45 20.29 10.40
C SER A 51 -12.92 19.94 10.59
N VAL A 52 -13.47 19.03 9.77
CA VAL A 52 -14.87 18.62 9.86
C VAL A 52 -15.07 17.66 11.02
N GLN A 53 -15.98 18.01 11.92
CA GLN A 53 -16.32 17.15 13.06
C GLN A 53 -17.10 15.92 12.58
N LEU A 54 -16.80 14.74 13.10
CA LEU A 54 -17.42 13.48 12.63
C LEU A 54 -18.96 13.49 12.71
N HIS A 55 -19.54 14.19 13.68
CA HIS A 55 -20.99 14.31 13.77
C HIS A 55 -21.62 15.25 12.73
N ALA A 56 -20.83 16.18 12.20
CA ALA A 56 -21.24 17.15 11.17
C ALA A 56 -20.82 16.71 9.76
N LEU A 57 -20.06 15.63 9.63
CA LEU A 57 -19.56 15.11 8.36
C LEU A 57 -20.71 14.78 7.42
N LYS A 58 -20.65 15.33 6.21
CA LYS A 58 -21.58 15.09 5.10
C LYS A 58 -20.89 14.35 3.96
N GLU A 59 -21.69 13.86 3.02
CA GLU A 59 -21.20 13.22 1.79
C GLU A 59 -20.37 14.20 0.95
N ASP A 60 -20.86 15.43 0.78
CA ASP A 60 -20.20 16.48 0.01
C ASP A 60 -18.79 16.82 0.53
N ASP A 61 -18.54 16.72 1.84
CA ASP A 61 -17.21 16.94 2.41
C ASP A 61 -16.20 15.90 1.88
N LEU A 62 -16.65 14.65 1.71
CA LEU A 62 -15.85 13.54 1.21
C LEU A 62 -15.65 13.63 -0.30
N ILE A 63 -16.70 14.03 -1.04
CA ILE A 63 -16.64 14.24 -2.49
C ILE A 63 -15.69 15.40 -2.81
N THR A 64 -15.88 16.55 -2.15
CA THR A 64 -15.02 17.75 -2.32
C THR A 64 -13.56 17.42 -2.06
N TRP A 65 -13.27 16.66 -1.00
CA TRP A 65 -11.89 16.22 -0.73
C TRP A 65 -11.33 15.32 -1.83
N ARG A 66 -12.12 14.36 -2.32
CA ARG A 66 -11.72 13.43 -3.39
C ARG A 66 -11.41 14.18 -4.69
N GLU A 67 -12.26 15.14 -5.06
CA GLU A 67 -12.10 15.97 -6.26
C GLU A 67 -10.95 16.97 -6.15
N GLY A 68 -10.66 17.42 -4.91
CA GLY A 68 -9.53 18.29 -4.61
C GLY A 68 -8.16 17.60 -4.64
N LEU A 69 -8.09 16.28 -4.85
CA LEU A 69 -6.81 15.58 -5.02
C LEU A 69 -6.12 16.01 -6.33
N PRO A 70 -4.77 16.17 -6.35
CA PRO A 70 -4.05 16.63 -7.53
C PRO A 70 -4.39 15.84 -8.80
N LYS A 71 -4.62 16.56 -9.91
CA LYS A 71 -5.10 15.99 -11.18
C LYS A 71 -4.09 15.03 -11.81
N ASP A 72 -2.80 15.29 -11.62
CA ASP A 72 -1.66 14.51 -12.08
C ASP A 72 -1.44 13.18 -11.33
N LEU A 73 -2.14 12.96 -10.20
CA LEU A 73 -2.08 11.69 -9.51
C LEU A 73 -2.77 10.58 -10.32
N LYS A 74 -2.07 9.46 -10.48
CA LYS A 74 -2.63 8.23 -11.06
C LYS A 74 -3.93 7.84 -10.36
N VAL A 75 -4.92 7.41 -11.14
CA VAL A 75 -6.24 6.97 -10.64
C VAL A 75 -6.12 5.89 -9.55
N THR A 76 -5.27 4.88 -9.76
CA THR A 76 -5.01 3.82 -8.77
C THR A 76 -4.41 4.34 -7.46
N THR A 77 -3.68 5.46 -7.52
CA THR A 77 -3.11 6.13 -6.35
C THR A 77 -4.19 6.91 -5.60
N LYS A 78 -5.04 7.66 -6.31
CA LYS A 78 -6.22 8.34 -5.72
C LYS A 78 -7.15 7.33 -5.04
N GLN A 79 -7.46 6.22 -5.70
CA GLN A 79 -8.31 5.17 -5.13
C GLN A 79 -7.70 4.54 -3.87
N ARG A 80 -6.37 4.37 -3.83
CA ARG A 80 -5.70 3.90 -2.62
C ARG A 80 -5.85 4.88 -1.45
N PHE A 81 -5.80 6.20 -1.72
CA PHE A 81 -5.95 7.22 -0.68
C PHE A 81 -7.37 7.23 -0.13
N VAL A 82 -8.36 7.18 -1.02
CA VAL A 82 -9.77 7.03 -0.67
C VAL A 82 -9.97 5.81 0.22
N ASN A 83 -9.40 4.66 -0.15
CA ASN A 83 -9.52 3.42 0.63
C ASN A 83 -8.86 3.54 2.02
N ASP A 84 -7.69 4.17 2.12
CA ASP A 84 -7.01 4.37 3.40
C ASP A 84 -7.78 5.33 4.32
N LEU A 85 -8.34 6.43 3.78
CA LEU A 85 -9.16 7.35 4.56
C LEU A 85 -10.49 6.70 4.99
N LYS A 86 -11.14 5.97 4.09
CA LYS A 86 -12.33 5.16 4.39
C LYS A 86 -12.07 4.17 5.53
N ALA A 87 -10.95 3.45 5.47
CA ALA A 87 -10.54 2.53 6.52
C ALA A 87 -10.30 3.26 7.85
N ALA A 88 -9.67 4.44 7.82
CA ALA A 88 -9.44 5.25 9.01
C ALA A 88 -10.75 5.74 9.66
N LEU A 89 -11.73 6.18 8.86
CA LEU A 89 -13.05 6.61 9.35
C LEU A 89 -13.86 5.42 9.89
N ASN A 90 -13.89 4.30 9.18
CA ASN A 90 -14.57 3.09 9.62
C ASN A 90 -13.96 2.53 10.92
N ALA A 91 -12.63 2.59 11.08
CA ALA A 91 -11.96 2.15 12.30
C ALA A 91 -12.24 3.05 13.51
N ALA A 92 -12.60 4.32 13.28
CA ALA A 92 -12.97 5.25 14.35
C ALA A 92 -14.36 4.92 14.92
N TRP A 93 -15.32 4.51 14.08
CA TRP A 93 -16.71 4.33 14.46
C TRP A 93 -16.93 3.37 15.65
N PRO A 94 -16.35 2.15 15.70
CA PRO A 94 -16.48 1.26 16.86
C PRO A 94 -16.00 1.89 18.18
N ARG A 95 -15.03 2.82 18.11
CA ARG A 95 -14.40 3.47 19.27
C ARG A 95 -15.19 4.65 19.82
N LEU A 96 -16.22 5.11 19.10
CA LEU A 96 -17.09 6.19 19.57
C LEU A 96 -18.07 5.67 20.64
N SER A 97 -18.32 6.49 21.65
CA SER A 97 -19.36 6.24 22.65
C SER A 97 -20.76 6.20 22.01
N ALA A 98 -21.71 5.56 22.67
CA ALA A 98 -23.09 5.47 22.19
C ALA A 98 -23.70 6.85 21.91
N ASP A 99 -23.48 7.83 22.80
CA ASP A 99 -24.03 9.18 22.62
C ASP A 99 -23.41 9.92 21.44
N ARG A 100 -22.11 9.73 21.18
CA ARG A 100 -21.46 10.30 19.98
C ARG A 100 -21.99 9.68 18.69
N LYS A 101 -22.32 8.38 18.71
CA LYS A 101 -22.93 7.71 17.55
C LYS A 101 -24.33 8.23 17.26
N LYS A 102 -25.10 8.62 18.28
CA LYS A 102 -26.44 9.23 18.11
C LYS A 102 -26.38 10.59 17.41
N LEU A 103 -25.27 11.33 17.50
CA LEU A 103 -25.13 12.63 16.84
C LEU A 103 -25.06 12.51 15.31
N ASN A 104 -24.63 11.35 14.79
CA ASN A 104 -24.65 11.07 13.34
C ASN A 104 -24.85 9.57 13.10
N PRO A 105 -26.10 9.07 13.20
CA PRO A 105 -26.38 7.64 13.08
C PRO A 105 -26.14 7.10 11.67
N THR A 106 -26.13 7.98 10.67
CA THR A 106 -25.90 7.63 9.26
C THR A 106 -24.42 7.73 8.85
N PHE A 107 -23.50 8.03 9.78
CA PHE A 107 -22.07 8.21 9.51
C PHE A 107 -21.46 7.12 8.61
N LEU A 108 -21.72 5.85 8.89
CA LEU A 108 -21.18 4.74 8.08
C LEU A 108 -21.76 4.74 6.65
N ALA A 109 -23.02 5.13 6.48
CA ALA A 109 -23.65 5.26 5.17
C ALA A 109 -23.04 6.44 4.39
N ILE A 110 -22.82 7.58 5.07
CA ILE A 110 -22.15 8.76 4.51
C ILE A 110 -20.75 8.40 4.02
N VAL A 111 -19.94 7.75 4.87
CA VAL A 111 -18.58 7.29 4.51
C VAL A 111 -18.61 6.29 3.35
N LYS A 112 -19.62 5.43 3.29
CA LYS A 112 -19.77 4.46 2.20
C LYS A 112 -20.14 5.16 0.87
N ALA A 113 -21.06 6.12 0.91
CA ALA A 113 -21.58 6.83 -0.25
C ALA A 113 -20.54 7.82 -0.81
N GLY A 114 -19.98 8.70 0.03
CA GLY A 114 -18.98 9.69 -0.40
C GLY A 114 -17.66 9.10 -0.89
N PHE A 115 -17.36 7.83 -0.55
CA PHE A 115 -16.22 7.09 -1.10
C PHE A 115 -16.64 5.95 -2.05
N LYS A 116 -17.86 5.96 -2.55
CA LYS A 116 -18.23 5.11 -3.68
C LYS A 116 -17.40 5.59 -4.87
N ALA A 117 -16.71 4.66 -5.53
CA ALA A 117 -16.03 5.00 -6.78
C ALA A 117 -17.09 5.49 -7.76
N GLU A 118 -16.99 6.72 -8.21
CA GLU A 118 -17.62 7.07 -9.47
C GLU A 118 -16.98 6.18 -10.52
N ARG A 119 -17.83 5.55 -11.35
CA ARG A 119 -17.36 5.01 -12.62
C ARG A 119 -16.89 6.24 -13.38
N VAL A 120 -15.59 6.52 -13.28
CA VAL A 120 -14.93 7.34 -14.27
C VAL A 120 -15.14 6.54 -15.54
N ASP A 121 -15.99 7.03 -16.43
CA ASP A 121 -16.02 6.56 -17.81
C ASP A 121 -14.62 6.85 -18.34
N ASP A 122 -13.78 5.82 -18.30
CA ASP A 122 -12.36 5.81 -18.61
C ASP A 122 -12.15 5.89 -20.14
N ASP A 123 -12.90 6.75 -20.84
CA ASP A 123 -12.83 6.91 -22.29
C ASP A 123 -11.59 7.71 -22.74
N ASP A 124 -10.86 8.37 -21.85
CA ASP A 124 -9.68 9.17 -22.23
C ASP A 124 -8.33 8.67 -21.72
N HIS A 125 -8.29 7.60 -20.95
CA HIS A 125 -7.06 6.83 -20.76
C HIS A 125 -7.47 5.42 -20.37
N VAL A 126 -7.74 4.58 -21.38
CA VAL A 126 -7.70 3.13 -21.23
C VAL A 126 -6.51 2.85 -20.33
N SER A 127 -6.78 2.44 -19.08
CA SER A 127 -5.77 1.79 -18.28
C SER A 127 -5.49 0.54 -19.09
N VAL A 128 -4.54 0.63 -20.02
CA VAL A 128 -3.94 -0.51 -20.67
C VAL A 128 -3.41 -1.25 -19.47
N ALA A 129 -4.18 -2.23 -18.99
CA ALA A 129 -3.70 -3.20 -18.04
C ALA A 129 -2.42 -3.64 -18.70
N ARG A 130 -1.27 -3.21 -18.15
CA ARG A 130 0.03 -3.46 -18.77
C ARG A 130 -0.04 -4.89 -19.23
N ASP A 131 0.15 -5.14 -20.53
CA ASP A 131 0.22 -6.50 -21.04
C ASP A 131 1.05 -7.26 -20.00
N ASN A 132 0.45 -8.29 -19.40
CA ASN A 132 1.11 -9.00 -18.32
C ASN A 132 2.48 -9.35 -18.90
N GLN A 133 3.54 -8.74 -18.33
CA GLN A 133 4.91 -8.91 -18.80
C GLN A 133 5.34 -10.30 -18.34
N ILE A 134 4.74 -11.30 -18.98
CA ILE A 134 5.09 -12.70 -18.82
C ILE A 134 6.32 -12.87 -19.68
N LEU A 135 7.44 -13.09 -19.00
CA LEU A 135 8.72 -13.30 -19.65
C LEU A 135 8.73 -14.67 -20.31
N THR A 136 9.37 -14.79 -21.47
CA THR A 136 9.62 -16.09 -22.10
C THR A 136 10.71 -16.86 -21.35
N ASP A 137 10.83 -18.17 -21.61
CA ASP A 137 11.88 -18.99 -21.00
C ASP A 137 13.28 -18.47 -21.38
N GLU A 138 13.46 -17.95 -22.60
CA GLU A 138 14.69 -17.32 -23.05
C GLU A 138 15.01 -16.05 -22.26
N GLU A 139 14.01 -15.20 -22.03
CA GLU A 139 14.18 -13.97 -21.22
C GLU A 139 14.49 -14.30 -19.76
N VAL A 140 13.84 -15.32 -19.19
CA VAL A 140 14.16 -15.81 -17.83
C VAL A 140 15.58 -16.36 -17.78
N GLY A 141 16.00 -17.14 -18.79
CA GLY A 141 17.37 -17.64 -18.92
C GLY A 141 18.41 -16.51 -18.99
N ALA A 142 18.13 -15.47 -19.78
CA ALA A 142 19.00 -14.30 -19.89
C ALA A 142 19.12 -13.54 -18.57
N ILE A 143 18.02 -13.38 -17.82
CA ILE A 143 18.03 -12.75 -16.49
C ILE A 143 18.84 -13.59 -15.49
N LEU A 144 18.73 -14.92 -15.52
CA LEU A 144 19.50 -15.80 -14.66
C LEU A 144 21.01 -15.70 -14.94
N GLN A 145 21.39 -15.65 -16.22
CA GLN A 145 22.77 -15.48 -16.64
C GLN A 145 23.31 -14.11 -16.19
N ALA A 146 22.59 -13.03 -16.45
CA ALA A 146 22.98 -11.68 -16.02
C ALA A 146 23.08 -11.56 -14.50
N ALA A 147 22.18 -12.21 -13.75
CA ALA A 147 22.26 -12.25 -12.29
C ALA A 147 23.52 -12.98 -11.82
N CYS A 148 23.93 -14.06 -12.50
CA CYS A 148 25.17 -14.78 -12.20
C CYS A 148 26.41 -13.90 -12.44
N GLU A 149 26.45 -13.19 -13.57
CA GLU A 149 27.54 -12.27 -13.94
C GLU A 149 27.68 -11.12 -12.93
N VAL A 150 26.57 -10.43 -12.63
CA VAL A 150 26.56 -9.32 -11.66
C VAL A 150 26.95 -9.80 -10.26
N ASP A 151 26.49 -10.98 -9.87
CA ASP A 151 26.85 -11.58 -8.57
C ASP A 151 28.36 -11.81 -8.46
N GLN A 152 28.99 -12.36 -9.50
CA GLN A 152 30.43 -12.57 -9.56
C GLN A 152 31.21 -11.25 -9.59
N GLU A 153 30.80 -10.30 -10.44
CA GLU A 153 31.45 -9.00 -10.58
C GLU A 153 31.42 -8.18 -9.28
N GLN A 154 30.30 -8.25 -8.56
CA GLN A 154 30.09 -7.49 -7.32
C GLN A 154 30.51 -8.28 -6.05
N GLY A 155 30.94 -9.53 -6.21
CA GLY A 155 31.37 -10.39 -5.10
C GLY A 155 30.25 -10.70 -4.10
N PHE A 156 29.06 -11.07 -4.58
CA PHE A 156 27.91 -11.40 -3.73
C PHE A 156 27.84 -12.88 -3.31
N ASP A 157 28.91 -13.66 -3.54
CA ASP A 157 29.05 -15.07 -3.13
C ASP A 157 27.91 -16.01 -3.60
N GLY A 158 27.22 -15.64 -4.67
CA GLY A 158 26.09 -16.35 -5.28
C GLY A 158 24.72 -15.99 -4.70
N ASP A 159 24.61 -15.02 -3.77
CA ASP A 159 23.36 -14.67 -3.11
C ASP A 159 22.33 -14.03 -4.05
N LEU A 160 22.76 -13.10 -4.91
CA LEU A 160 21.88 -12.49 -5.91
C LEU A 160 21.37 -13.55 -6.88
N TYR A 161 22.28 -14.37 -7.41
CA TYR A 161 21.92 -15.45 -8.33
C TYR A 161 20.90 -16.42 -7.70
N ARG A 162 21.15 -16.90 -6.48
CA ARG A 162 20.24 -17.82 -5.77
C ARG A 162 18.88 -17.20 -5.49
N ILE A 163 18.81 -15.90 -5.17
CA ILE A 163 17.54 -15.19 -4.99
C ILE A 163 16.73 -15.20 -6.30
N VAL A 164 17.37 -14.89 -7.43
CA VAL A 164 16.71 -14.86 -8.74
C VAL A 164 16.25 -16.25 -9.16
N VAL A 165 17.07 -17.29 -8.95
CA VAL A 165 16.68 -18.70 -9.15
C VAL A 165 15.44 -19.06 -8.34
N CYS A 166 15.40 -18.69 -7.05
CA CYS A 166 14.24 -18.96 -6.20
C CYS A 166 12.97 -18.25 -6.70
N LEU A 167 13.08 -17.01 -7.18
CA LEU A 167 11.96 -16.27 -7.75
C LEU A 167 11.43 -16.94 -9.02
N ALA A 168 12.33 -17.28 -9.95
CA ALA A 168 11.99 -17.93 -11.22
C ALA A 168 11.35 -19.31 -10.99
N ALA A 169 11.92 -20.13 -10.10
CA ALA A 169 11.47 -21.50 -9.88
C ALA A 169 10.14 -21.61 -9.11
N THR A 170 9.76 -20.60 -8.32
CA THR A 170 8.60 -20.69 -7.41
C THR A 170 7.47 -19.71 -7.73
N GLY A 171 7.73 -18.66 -8.51
CA GLY A 171 6.80 -17.54 -8.69
C GLY A 171 6.49 -16.77 -7.40
N ALA A 172 7.28 -16.98 -6.33
CA ALA A 172 7.07 -16.33 -5.05
C ALA A 172 7.34 -14.82 -5.14
N ARG A 173 6.69 -14.04 -4.28
CA ARG A 173 7.00 -12.60 -4.17
C ARG A 173 8.40 -12.43 -3.59
N TYR A 174 9.13 -11.40 -4.02
CA TYR A 174 10.42 -11.02 -3.41
C TYR A 174 10.39 -10.93 -1.89
N ALA A 175 9.32 -10.38 -1.31
CA ALA A 175 9.14 -10.29 0.13
C ALA A 175 9.03 -11.67 0.84
N GLN A 176 8.66 -12.73 0.12
CA GLN A 176 8.66 -14.11 0.63
C GLN A 176 10.05 -14.72 0.52
N VAL A 177 10.68 -14.63 -0.66
CA VAL A 177 12.03 -15.19 -0.91
C VAL A 177 13.07 -14.59 0.04
N ARG A 178 13.09 -13.27 0.24
CA ARG A 178 14.04 -12.61 1.16
C ARG A 178 13.92 -13.02 2.63
N ARG A 179 12.83 -13.71 3.01
CA ARG A 179 12.57 -14.18 4.37
C ARG A 179 12.78 -15.68 4.53
N MET A 180 13.11 -16.39 3.46
CA MET A 180 13.45 -17.80 3.53
C MET A 180 14.65 -18.01 4.44
N ARG A 181 14.61 -19.08 5.21
CA ARG A 181 15.68 -19.53 6.10
C ARG A 181 16.23 -20.86 5.60
N VAL A 182 17.40 -21.26 6.11
CA VAL A 182 17.99 -22.57 5.80
C VAL A 182 17.01 -23.71 6.05
N GLY A 183 16.22 -23.64 7.13
CA GLY A 183 15.19 -24.66 7.46
C GLY A 183 14.01 -24.74 6.48
N ASP A 184 13.84 -23.75 5.60
CA ASP A 184 12.82 -23.78 4.55
C ASP A 184 13.28 -24.60 3.33
N VAL A 185 14.57 -24.93 3.24
CA VAL A 185 15.13 -25.76 2.18
C VAL A 185 15.08 -27.22 2.62
N GLN A 186 14.22 -28.01 1.97
CA GLN A 186 14.04 -29.42 2.32
C GLN A 186 14.65 -30.30 1.22
N VAL A 187 15.97 -30.44 1.28
CA VAL A 187 16.79 -31.14 0.26
C VAL A 187 16.31 -32.59 0.05
N SER A 188 16.05 -33.32 1.13
CA SER A 188 15.57 -34.71 1.06
C SER A 188 14.23 -34.86 0.34
N ALA A 189 13.38 -33.83 0.42
CA ALA A 189 12.07 -33.76 -0.23
C ALA A 189 12.09 -32.96 -1.54
N ARG A 190 13.27 -32.49 -1.99
CA ARG A 190 13.46 -31.66 -3.19
C ARG A 190 12.48 -30.48 -3.29
N ARG A 191 12.22 -29.80 -2.16
CA ARG A 191 11.25 -28.71 -2.11
C ARG A 191 11.73 -27.50 -1.32
N LEU A 192 11.19 -26.34 -1.68
CA LEU A 192 11.36 -25.06 -0.98
C LEU A 192 10.05 -24.69 -0.29
N MET A 193 10.11 -24.45 1.01
CA MET A 193 8.97 -23.97 1.79
C MET A 193 8.91 -22.44 1.69
N VAL A 194 7.98 -21.91 0.89
CA VAL A 194 7.86 -20.46 0.72
C VAL A 194 7.11 -19.85 1.90
N PRO A 195 7.69 -18.86 2.63
CA PRO A 195 7.03 -18.22 3.74
C PRO A 195 5.68 -17.59 3.36
N GLY A 196 4.72 -17.64 4.29
CA GLY A 196 3.40 -17.05 4.11
C GLY A 196 3.46 -15.58 3.68
N SER A 197 2.56 -15.21 2.78
CA SER A 197 2.41 -13.83 2.29
C SER A 197 1.90 -12.90 3.39
N TYR A 198 2.47 -11.69 3.49
CA TYR A 198 1.93 -10.63 4.36
C TYR A 198 0.70 -9.90 3.78
N LYS A 199 0.27 -10.24 2.55
CA LYS A 199 -1.07 -9.89 2.07
C LYS A 199 -2.07 -10.79 2.78
N GLY A 200 -2.86 -10.18 3.65
CA GLY A 200 -3.76 -10.77 4.65
C GLY A 200 -3.96 -9.75 5.76
#